data_AF-A0A966Z3T4-F1
#
_entry.id   AF-A0A966Z3T4-F1
#
_cell.length_a   1.000
_cell.length_b   1.000
_cell.length_c   1.000
_cell.angle_alpha   90.00
_cell.angle_beta   90.00
_cell.angle_gamma   90.00
#
_symmetry.space_group_name_H-M   'P 1'
#
loop_
_entity.id
_entity.type
_entity.pdbx_description
1 polymer ?
#
loop_
_entity_poly.entity_id
_entity_poly.type
_entity_poly.pdbx_seq_one_letter_code
_entity_poly.pdbx_strand_id
1 'polypeptide(L)'
;GANNAFQRIITRRKIKDFSTSTEKVFLVKRRALFNEILEKTKLKTNKNNEKRDFVSLRSTYIVFRLLNDTPIQNIALNCRNSVEVIQKHYANKLGGTLLKDLNKTISKDLIWE
;
A
#
# COMPACT_ATOMS: atom_id res chain seq x y z
N GLY A 1 -7.76 -8.08 -6.36
CA GLY A 1 -7.44 -7.14 -5.26
C GLY A 1 -7.08 -7.89 -3.98
N ALA A 2 -6.80 -7.16 -2.89
CA ALA A 2 -6.36 -7.73 -1.60
C ALA A 2 -7.39 -8.68 -0.95
N ASN A 3 -8.69 -8.42 -1.12
CA ASN A 3 -9.77 -9.29 -0.62
C ASN A 3 -9.64 -10.72 -1.15
N ASN A 4 -9.52 -10.91 -2.46
CA ASN A 4 -9.38 -12.24 -3.06
C ASN A 4 -8.16 -13.00 -2.52
N ALA A 5 -7.04 -12.31 -2.29
CA ALA A 5 -5.85 -12.92 -1.71
C ALA A 5 -6.09 -13.37 -0.26
N PHE A 6 -6.78 -12.55 0.54
CA PHE A 6 -7.21 -12.90 1.89
C PHE A 6 -8.14 -14.11 1.90
N GLN A 7 -9.20 -14.09 1.08
CA GLN A 7 -10.16 -15.21 0.96
C GLN A 7 -9.45 -16.52 0.61
N ARG A 8 -8.54 -16.49 -0.37
CA ARG A 8 -7.72 -17.67 -0.74
C ARG A 8 -6.92 -18.22 0.43
N ILE A 9 -6.38 -17.35 1.29
CA ILE A 9 -5.63 -17.79 2.47
C ILE A 9 -6.57 -18.41 3.50
N ILE A 10 -7.72 -17.80 3.79
CA ILE A 10 -8.72 -18.33 4.71
C ILE A 10 -9.18 -19.72 4.27
N THR A 11 -9.54 -19.89 2.99
CA THR A 11 -9.92 -21.19 2.43
C THR A 11 -8.80 -22.22 2.56
N ARG A 12 -7.57 -21.89 2.17
CA ARG A 12 -6.42 -22.80 2.27
C ARG A 12 -6.13 -23.20 3.72
N ARG A 13 -6.33 -22.28 4.66
CA ARG A 13 -6.11 -22.50 6.08
C ARG A 13 -7.28 -23.15 6.80
N LYS A 14 -8.45 -23.25 6.15
CA LYS A 14 -9.69 -23.75 6.74
C LYS A 14 -10.07 -23.03 8.05
N ILE A 15 -9.78 -21.72 8.14
CA ILE A 15 -10.17 -20.91 9.30
C ILE A 15 -11.69 -20.76 9.29
N LYS A 16 -12.35 -21.31 10.30
CA LYS A 16 -13.79 -21.10 10.55
C LYS A 16 -14.00 -19.72 11.17
N ASP A 17 -15.10 -19.06 10.81
CA ASP A 17 -15.55 -17.78 11.36
C ASP A 17 -14.44 -16.75 11.53
N PHE A 18 -13.86 -16.33 10.39
CA PHE A 18 -12.71 -15.40 10.35
C PHE A 18 -12.98 -14.02 10.98
N SER A 19 -14.23 -13.66 11.24
CA SER A 19 -14.62 -12.40 11.90
C SER A 19 -14.34 -12.42 13.41
N THR A 20 -14.42 -13.59 14.05
CA THR A 20 -14.25 -13.74 15.50
C THR A 20 -13.02 -14.55 15.87
N SER A 21 -12.42 -15.26 14.90
CA SER A 21 -11.22 -16.06 15.11
C SER A 21 -9.99 -15.23 15.44
N THR A 22 -9.20 -15.68 16.41
CA THR A 22 -7.89 -15.11 16.78
C THR A 22 -6.72 -15.80 16.07
N GLU A 23 -6.99 -16.74 15.15
CA GLU A 23 -5.95 -17.46 14.43
C GLU A 23 -5.12 -16.54 13.52
N LYS A 24 -3.80 -16.71 13.57
CA LYS A 24 -2.88 -15.93 12.71
C LYS A 24 -3.05 -16.34 11.25
N VAL A 25 -3.48 -15.40 10.41
CA VAL A 25 -3.56 -15.57 8.94
C VAL A 25 -2.20 -15.97 8.35
N PHE A 26 -1.12 -15.37 8.85
CA PHE A 26 0.25 -15.71 8.48
C PHE A 26 1.00 -16.33 9.66
N LEU A 27 1.39 -17.60 9.52
CA LEU A 27 2.11 -18.35 10.56
C LEU A 27 3.56 -17.89 10.73
N VAL A 28 4.19 -17.50 9.63
CA VAL A 28 5.61 -17.17 9.59
C VAL A 28 5.82 -15.81 8.92
N LYS A 29 6.75 -15.02 9.49
CA LYS A 29 7.20 -13.76 8.89
C LYS A 29 8.10 -14.06 7.68
N ARG A 30 7.71 -13.61 6.48
CA ARG A 30 8.43 -13.88 5.23
C ARG A 30 9.56 -12.87 4.92
N ARG A 31 10.26 -12.38 5.94
CA ARG A 31 11.33 -11.36 5.80
C ARG A 31 12.52 -11.85 4.98
N ALA A 32 13.02 -13.03 5.29
CA ALA A 32 14.13 -13.64 4.56
C ALA A 32 13.78 -13.90 3.09
N LEU A 33 12.62 -14.51 2.83
CA LEU A 33 12.13 -14.79 1.47
C LEU A 33 11.98 -13.52 0.63
N PHE A 34 11.42 -12.45 1.21
CA PHE A 34 11.31 -11.19 0.50
C PHE A 34 12.68 -10.58 0.20
N ASN A 35 13.62 -10.67 1.14
CA ASN A 35 14.98 -10.22 0.92
C ASN A 35 15.64 -10.97 -0.25
N GLU A 36 15.51 -12.29 -0.26
CA GLU A 36 16.04 -13.14 -1.34
C GLU A 36 15.45 -12.77 -2.70
N ILE A 37 14.14 -12.50 -2.77
CA ILE A 37 13.48 -12.01 -4.00
C ILE A 37 14.08 -10.66 -4.44
N LEU A 38 14.32 -9.74 -3.51
CA LEU A 38 14.93 -8.44 -3.84
C LEU A 38 16.34 -8.60 -4.39
N GLU A 39 17.15 -9.51 -3.85
CA GLU A 39 18.49 -9.80 -4.40
C GLU A 39 18.38 -10.42 -5.80
N LYS A 40 17.57 -11.47 -5.96
CA LYS A 40 17.37 -12.17 -7.24
C LYS A 40 16.88 -11.25 -8.36
N THR A 41 16.02 -10.29 -8.02
CA THR A 41 15.48 -9.31 -8.98
C THR A 41 16.35 -8.08 -9.15
N LYS A 42 17.50 -7.99 -8.47
CA LYS A 42 18.39 -6.82 -8.46
C LYS A 42 17.67 -5.53 -8.02
N LEU A 43 16.70 -5.67 -7.11
CA LEU A 43 15.90 -4.58 -6.55
C LEU A 43 16.27 -4.27 -5.11
N LYS A 44 17.34 -4.87 -4.57
CA LYS A 44 17.72 -4.68 -3.17
C LYS A 44 18.04 -3.24 -2.80
N THR A 45 18.64 -2.48 -3.70
CA THR A 45 18.94 -1.06 -3.51
C THR A 45 18.20 -0.22 -4.54
N ASN A 46 17.91 1.03 -4.18
CA ASN A 46 17.41 2.02 -5.14
C ASN A 46 18.55 2.87 -5.72
N LYS A 47 18.20 3.85 -6.56
CA LYS A 47 19.16 4.75 -7.21
C LYS A 47 20.00 5.59 -6.23
N ASN A 48 19.48 5.80 -5.01
CA ASN A 48 20.16 6.54 -3.95
C ASN A 48 20.93 5.60 -3.00
N ASN A 49 21.11 4.34 -3.40
CA ASN A 49 21.75 3.29 -2.61
C ASN A 49 21.03 2.95 -1.28
N GLU A 50 19.75 3.30 -1.16
CA GLU A 50 18.94 2.95 0.01
C GLU A 50 18.46 1.50 -0.11
N LYS A 51 18.60 0.73 0.97
CA LYS A 51 18.18 -0.67 1.02
C LYS A 51 16.64 -0.77 1.05
N ARG A 52 16.09 -1.64 0.21
CA ARG A 52 14.67 -2.01 0.19
C ARG A 52 14.41 -3.17 1.14
N ASP A 53 13.29 -3.08 1.84
CA ASP A 53 12.73 -4.08 2.73
C ASP A 53 11.19 -3.98 2.76
N PHE A 54 10.53 -4.63 3.72
CA PHE A 54 9.07 -4.56 3.84
C PHE A 54 8.53 -3.13 4.04
N VAL A 55 9.30 -2.22 4.66
CA VAL A 55 8.89 -0.83 4.87
C VAL A 55 8.80 -0.09 3.54
N SER A 56 9.71 -0.41 2.61
CA SER A 56 9.69 0.18 1.26
C SER A 56 8.41 -0.10 0.47
N LEU A 57 7.71 -1.21 0.76
CA LEU A 57 6.45 -1.56 0.09
C LEU A 57 5.34 -0.51 0.33
N ARG A 58 5.29 0.10 1.51
CA ARG A 58 4.29 1.14 1.82
C ARG A 58 4.49 2.36 0.95
N SER A 59 5.76 2.76 0.76
CA SER A 59 6.13 3.86 -0.12
C SER A 59 5.76 3.56 -1.57
N THR A 60 6.07 2.35 -2.06
CA THR A 60 5.69 1.91 -3.41
C THR A 60 4.18 1.91 -3.61
N TYR A 61 3.41 1.42 -2.64
CA TYR A 61 1.95 1.44 -2.69
C TYR A 61 1.40 2.87 -2.81
N ILE A 62 1.84 3.78 -1.94
CA ILE A 62 1.38 5.18 -1.94
C ILE A 62 1.66 5.83 -3.29
N VAL A 63 2.89 5.70 -3.80
CA VAL A 63 3.29 6.26 -5.09
C VAL A 63 2.44 5.69 -6.23
N PHE A 64 2.23 4.37 -6.26
CA PHE A 64 1.38 3.77 -7.29
C PHE A 64 -0.07 4.23 -7.20
N ARG A 65 -0.62 4.45 -6.01
CA ARG A 65 -1.99 4.98 -5.87
C ARG A 65 -2.09 6.43 -6.34
N LEU A 66 -1.09 7.25 -6.04
CA LEU A 66 -1.01 8.63 -6.54
C LEU A 66 -0.90 8.66 -8.07
N LEU A 67 -0.09 7.78 -8.66
CA LEU A 67 0.07 7.68 -10.13
C LEU A 67 -1.17 7.12 -10.84
N ASN A 68 -2.05 6.42 -10.12
CA ASN A 68 -3.34 5.94 -10.65
C ASN A 68 -4.49 6.89 -10.23
N ASP A 69 -4.18 8.17 -9.99
CA ASP A 69 -5.13 9.24 -9.68
C ASP A 69 -6.12 8.90 -8.56
N THR A 70 -5.69 8.10 -7.58
CA THR A 70 -6.53 7.81 -6.41
C THR A 70 -6.60 9.03 -5.51
N PRO A 71 -7.79 9.43 -5.04
CA PRO A 71 -7.94 10.54 -4.11
C PRO A 71 -7.02 10.37 -2.90
N ILE A 72 -6.24 11.41 -2.60
CA ILE A 72 -5.21 11.36 -1.56
C ILE A 72 -5.78 11.07 -0.17
N GLN A 73 -7.03 11.48 0.08
CA GLN A 73 -7.78 11.20 1.30
C GLN A 73 -7.99 9.69 1.50
N ASN A 74 -8.34 8.97 0.42
CA ASN A 74 -8.52 7.51 0.46
C ASN A 74 -7.19 6.80 0.71
N ILE A 75 -6.09 7.31 0.14
CA ILE A 75 -4.75 6.78 0.40
C ILE A 75 -4.36 7.02 1.87
N ALA A 76 -4.63 8.21 2.39
CA ALA A 76 -4.37 8.61 3.78
C ALA A 76 -5.10 7.69 4.77
N LEU A 77 -6.39 7.44 4.56
CA LEU A 77 -7.20 6.52 5.36
C LEU A 77 -6.64 5.09 5.33
N ASN A 78 -6.36 4.54 4.15
CA ASN A 78 -5.82 3.19 4.00
C ASN A 78 -4.46 3.01 4.69
N CYS A 79 -3.63 4.05 4.63
CA CYS A 79 -2.29 4.04 5.19
C CYS A 79 -2.22 4.50 6.65
N ARG A 80 -3.32 4.98 7.24
CA ARG A 80 -3.34 5.64 8.56
C ARG A 80 -2.28 6.74 8.68
N ASN A 81 -2.17 7.59 7.68
CA ASN A 81 -1.29 8.77 7.67
C ASN A 81 -2.11 10.02 7.41
N SER A 82 -1.56 11.18 7.76
CA SER A 82 -2.17 12.45 7.38
C SER A 82 -1.95 12.73 5.89
N VAL A 83 -2.84 13.53 5.29
CA VAL A 83 -2.73 13.94 3.90
C VAL A 83 -1.43 14.74 3.70
N GLU A 84 -1.10 15.60 4.67
CA GLU A 84 0.09 16.45 4.67
C GLU A 84 1.37 15.62 4.63
N VAL A 85 1.44 14.53 5.42
CA VAL A 85 2.57 13.60 5.41
C VAL A 85 2.71 12.95 4.03
N ILE A 86 1.59 12.55 3.42
CA ILE A 86 1.61 11.92 2.09
C ILE A 86 2.10 12.91 1.02
N GLN A 87 1.58 14.14 1.03
CA GLN A 87 1.99 15.19 0.10
C GLN A 87 3.49 15.49 0.24
N LYS A 88 3.95 15.75 1.47
CA LYS A 88 5.34 16.15 1.75
C LYS A 88 6.36 15.09 1.36
N HIS A 89 6.10 13.82 1.69
CA HIS A 89 7.10 12.77 1.57
C HIS A 89 7.03 11.95 0.28
N TYR A 90 5.86 11.94 -0.38
CA TYR A 90 5.63 11.11 -1.57
C TYR A 90 5.25 11.94 -2.80
N ALA A 91 4.24 12.80 -2.71
CA ALA A 91 3.73 13.53 -3.88
C ALA A 91 4.77 14.50 -4.46
N ASN A 92 5.53 15.19 -3.59
CA ASN A 92 6.64 16.07 -4.00
C ASN A 92 7.70 15.37 -4.88
N LYS A 93 7.87 14.06 -4.74
CA LYS A 93 8.86 13.27 -5.49
C LYS A 93 8.38 12.86 -6.89
N LEU A 94 7.09 13.05 -7.20
CA LEU A 94 6.48 12.61 -8.47
C LEU A 94 6.45 13.71 -9.54
N GLY A 95 6.97 14.90 -9.23
CA GLY A 95 7.00 16.05 -10.15
C GLY A 95 5.71 16.88 -10.09
N GLY A 96 5.85 18.20 -10.29
CA GLY A 96 4.78 19.18 -10.04
C GLY A 96 3.53 19.04 -10.92
N THR A 97 3.59 18.28 -12.00
CA THR A 97 2.46 18.07 -12.91
C THR A 97 1.37 17.19 -12.29
N LEU A 98 1.74 16.18 -11.48
CA LEU A 98 0.77 15.28 -10.84
C LEU A 98 -0.01 15.98 -9.71
N LEU A 99 0.59 17.00 -9.08
CA LEU A 99 -0.02 17.73 -7.95
C LEU A 99 -1.29 18.51 -8.34
N LYS A 100 -1.44 18.90 -9.62
CA LYS A 100 -2.53 19.75 -10.09
C LYS A 100 -3.89 19.03 -10.10
N ASP A 101 -3.89 17.71 -10.23
CA ASP A 101 -5.11 16.90 -10.34
C ASP A 101 -5.44 16.09 -9.07
N LEU A 102 -4.55 16.06 -8.06
CA LEU A 102 -4.79 15.34 -6.78
C LEU A 102 -5.98 15.89 -5.95
N ASN A 103 -6.36 17.14 -6.18
CA ASN A 103 -7.48 17.81 -5.51
C ASN A 103 -8.78 17.79 -6.33
N LYS A 104 -8.80 17.19 -7.53
CA LYS A 104 -10.06 17.03 -8.25
C LYS A 104 -10.84 15.84 -7.68
N THR A 105 -11.93 16.22 -7.01
CA THR A 105 -13.13 15.41 -6.81
C THR A 105 -13.15 14.52 -5.57
N ILE A 106 -13.51 15.13 -4.44
CA ILE A 106 -14.75 14.71 -3.78
C ILE A 106 -15.82 15.66 -4.31
N SER A 107 -16.43 15.35 -5.46
CA SER A 107 -17.74 15.92 -5.76
C SER A 107 -18.66 15.44 -4.64
N LYS A 108 -19.46 16.36 -4.13
CA LYS A 108 -20.31 16.23 -2.93
C LYS A 108 -21.39 15.15 -3.05
N ASP A 109 -21.42 14.41 -4.16
CA ASP A 109 -22.54 13.57 -4.60
C ASP A 109 -22.41 12.10 -4.16
N LEU A 110 -21.41 11.76 -3.33
CA LEU A 110 -21.22 10.42 -2.78
C LEU A 110 -21.17 10.43 -1.25
N ILE A 111 -22.07 11.19 -0.63
CA ILE A 111 -22.34 11.18 0.81
C ILE A 111 -23.87 11.02 0.97
N TRP A 112 -24.31 9.77 1.11
CA TRP A 112 -25.63 9.28 1.54
C TRP A 112 -26.87 9.57 0.67
N GLU A 113 -27.15 8.66 -0.28
CA GLU A 113 -28.49 8.08 -0.48
C GLU A 113 -28.38 6.55 -0.51
#